data_AF-A0A929I1X1-F1
#
_entry.id   AF-A0A929I1X1-F1
#
_cell.length_a   1.000
_cell.length_b   1.000
_cell.length_c   1.000
_cell.angle_alpha   90.00
_cell.angle_beta   90.00
_cell.angle_gamma   90.00
#
_symmetry.space_group_name_H-M   'P 1'
#
loop_
_entity.id
_entity.type
_entity.pdbx_description
1 polymer ?
#
loop_
_entity_poly.entity_id
_entity_poly.type
_entity_poly.pdbx_seq_one_letter_code
_entity_poly.pdbx_strand_id
1 'polypeptide(L)'
;MVNVENIQGDAILQLFKELQQDKIPLQIKLTNGDYEHLSYLKDIRKQKRTHYFRIDYNEDFQKAIDDLDDWRLQVEFTGQDGILYAFQTNDSDLSGGTIWIKLPDTIRRYQRRGLFRLEAPHGTRLYFNVNQTRYKLFVINVSLSGTLGVLVSLTRQMEQA
;
A
#
# COMPACT_ATOMS: atom_id res chain seq x y z
N MET A 1 16.90 -8.64 3.51
CA MET A 1 16.22 -8.43 4.82
C MET A 1 15.25 -7.28 4.66
N VAL A 2 14.01 -7.42 5.14
CA VAL A 2 13.07 -6.30 5.21
C VAL A 2 13.49 -5.42 6.37
N ASN A 3 13.78 -4.14 6.12
CA ASN A 3 14.02 -3.19 7.19
C ASN A 3 12.66 -2.65 7.67
N VAL A 4 12.41 -2.75 8.97
CA VAL A 4 11.16 -2.28 9.59
C VAL A 4 11.52 -1.15 10.54
N GLU A 5 11.04 0.04 10.21
CA GLU A 5 11.18 1.23 11.04
C GLU A 5 9.87 1.51 11.76
N ASN A 6 9.95 2.10 12.96
CA ASN A 6 8.78 2.53 13.72
C ASN A 6 8.69 4.06 13.69
N ILE A 7 7.58 4.58 13.20
CA ILE A 7 7.25 6.01 13.26
C ILE A 7 6.42 6.25 14.52
N GLN A 8 6.76 7.30 15.27
CA GLN A 8 6.14 7.63 16.56
C GLN A 8 6.01 9.16 16.72
N GLY A 9 5.17 9.58 17.66
CA GLY A 9 5.03 10.98 18.05
C GLY A 9 4.49 11.88 16.93
N ASP A 10 4.97 13.12 16.87
CA ASP A 10 4.47 14.16 15.95
C ASP A 10 4.60 13.78 14.46
N ALA A 11 5.54 12.89 14.12
CA ALA A 11 5.72 12.38 12.76
C ALA A 11 4.50 11.61 12.25
N ILE A 12 3.73 10.97 13.14
CA ILE A 12 2.49 10.26 12.77
C ILE A 12 1.42 11.25 12.31
N LEU A 13 1.26 12.36 13.04
CA LEU A 13 0.26 13.37 12.68
C LEU A 13 0.59 14.03 11.34
N GLN A 14 1.88 14.32 11.12
CA GLN A 14 2.34 14.86 9.84
C GLN A 14 2.08 13.89 8.69
N LEU A 15 2.41 12.61 8.87
CA LEU A 15 2.12 11.55 7.89
C LEU A 15 0.64 11.51 7.54
N PHE A 16 -0.26 11.53 8.53
CA PHE A 16 -1.70 11.46 8.28
C PHE A 16 -2.24 12.70 7.55
N LYS A 17 -1.68 13.89 7.81
CA LYS A 17 -2.02 15.10 7.05
C LYS A 17 -1.63 14.97 5.58
N GLU A 18 -0.47 14.38 5.29
CA GLU A 18 -0.03 14.09 3.91
C GLU A 18 -0.98 13.09 3.24
N LEU A 19 -1.34 11.99 3.93
CA LEU A 19 -2.31 11.01 3.42
C LEU A 19 -3.65 11.67 3.06
N GLN A 20 -4.10 12.62 3.87
CA GLN A 20 -5.33 13.38 3.61
C GLN A 20 -5.20 14.30 2.40
N GLN A 21 -4.12 15.07 2.34
CA GLN A 21 -3.87 16.06 1.29
C GLN A 21 -3.75 15.38 -0.08
N ASP A 22 -3.01 14.28 -0.14
CA ASP A 22 -2.70 13.58 -1.38
C ASP A 22 -3.74 12.52 -1.75
N LYS A 23 -4.75 12.33 -0.90
CA LYS A 23 -5.81 11.33 -1.04
C LYS A 23 -5.22 9.93 -1.28
N ILE A 24 -4.23 9.55 -0.47
CA ILE A 24 -3.61 8.23 -0.56
C ILE A 24 -4.65 7.18 -0.11
N PRO A 25 -4.89 6.11 -0.90
CA PRO A 25 -5.78 5.03 -0.52
C PRO A 25 -5.28 4.30 0.73
N LEU A 26 -6.21 4.02 1.64
CA LEU A 26 -6.01 3.18 2.82
C LEU A 26 -6.71 1.84 2.59
N GLN A 27 -5.97 0.75 2.72
CA GLN A 27 -6.50 -0.60 2.75
C GLN A 27 -6.83 -0.96 4.19
N ILE A 28 -8.10 -1.23 4.44
CA ILE A 28 -8.63 -1.55 5.77
C ILE A 28 -9.04 -3.01 5.75
N LYS A 29 -8.53 -3.77 6.72
CA LYS A 29 -8.79 -5.20 6.86
C LYS A 29 -9.31 -5.49 8.26
N LEU A 30 -10.33 -6.32 8.36
CA LEU A 30 -10.73 -6.89 9.63
C LEU A 30 -9.75 -8.02 9.97
N THR A 31 -9.14 -7.97 11.14
CA THR A 31 -8.13 -8.98 11.53
C THR A 31 -8.76 -10.30 11.97
N ASN A 32 -10.01 -10.24 12.45
CA ASN A 32 -10.74 -11.37 13.04
C ASN A 32 -11.96 -11.77 12.18
N GLY A 33 -11.98 -11.40 10.91
CA GLY A 33 -13.05 -11.77 9.98
C GLY A 33 -12.62 -11.60 8.53
N ASP A 34 -13.54 -11.87 7.61
CA ASP A 34 -13.27 -11.87 6.17
C ASP A 34 -13.83 -10.59 5.54
N TYR A 35 -13.19 -9.47 5.87
CA TYR A 35 -13.56 -8.18 5.30
C TYR A 35 -12.33 -7.34 4.98
N GLU A 36 -12.34 -6.79 3.77
CA GLU A 36 -11.34 -5.86 3.28
C GLU A 36 -12.00 -4.80 2.40
N HIS A 37 -11.62 -3.54 2.58
CA HIS A 37 -11.99 -2.48 1.63
C HIS A 37 -10.91 -1.42 1.48
N LEU A 38 -11.02 -0.66 0.40
CA LEU A 38 -10.26 0.56 0.18
C LEU A 38 -11.08 1.76 0.63
N SER A 39 -10.45 2.65 1.39
CA SER A 39 -11.02 3.92 1.83
C SER A 39 -9.98 5.04 1.71
N TYR A 40 -10.37 6.24 2.10
CA TYR A 40 -9.50 7.41 2.11
C TYR A 40 -9.70 8.17 3.40
N LEU A 41 -8.64 8.84 3.86
CA LEU A 41 -8.75 9.70 5.03
C LEU A 41 -9.63 10.91 4.70
N LYS A 42 -10.76 11.05 5.40
CA LYS A 42 -11.72 12.13 5.18
C LYS A 42 -11.47 13.34 6.06
N ASP A 43 -11.12 13.10 7.32
CA ASP A 43 -10.97 14.14 8.32
C ASP A 43 -9.99 13.72 9.41
N ILE A 44 -9.30 14.67 10.02
CA ILE A 44 -8.44 14.49 11.20
C ILE A 44 -8.91 15.48 12.25
N ARG A 45 -9.31 14.98 13.42
CA ARG A 45 -9.79 15.80 14.53
C ARG A 45 -8.99 15.55 15.79
N LYS A 46 -8.74 16.62 16.54
CA LYS A 46 -8.22 16.55 17.89
C LYS A 46 -9.37 16.57 18.88
N GLN A 47 -9.44 15.58 19.76
CA GLN A 47 -10.33 15.56 20.92
C GLN A 47 -9.48 15.50 22.19
N LYS A 48 -9.61 16.53 23.04
CA LYS A 48 -8.73 16.73 24.21
C LYS A 48 -7.24 16.73 23.81
N ARG A 49 -6.51 15.66 24.10
CA ARG A 49 -5.08 15.48 23.78
C ARG A 49 -4.84 14.43 22.70
N THR A 50 -5.87 13.74 22.24
CA THR A 50 -5.78 12.62 21.31
C THR A 50 -6.29 13.04 19.95
N HIS A 51 -5.65 12.55 18.89
CA HIS A 51 -6.13 12.77 17.54
C HIS A 51 -6.83 11.52 17.02
N TYR A 52 -7.87 11.74 16.23
CA TYR A 52 -8.66 10.71 15.56
C TYR A 52 -8.73 11.05 14.08
N PHE A 53 -8.78 10.03 13.24
CA PHE A 53 -9.02 10.19 11.82
C PHE A 53 -10.31 9.47 11.42
N ARG A 54 -10.94 9.96 10.35
CA ARG A 54 -12.21 9.42 9.86
C ARG A 54 -12.04 8.77 8.50
N ILE A 55 -12.65 7.60 8.35
CA ILE A 55 -12.82 6.89 7.07
C ILE A 55 -14.28 6.51 6.87
N ASP A 56 -14.67 6.28 5.62
CA ASP A 56 -15.97 5.72 5.28
C ASP A 56 -15.90 4.18 5.30
N TYR A 57 -17.04 3.54 5.56
CA TYR A 57 -17.25 2.10 5.41
C TYR A 57 -18.53 1.81 4.63
N ASN A 58 -18.69 0.58 4.14
CA ASN A 58 -19.90 0.15 3.41
C ASN A 58 -20.74 -0.83 4.25
N GLU A 59 -21.97 -1.13 3.81
CA GLU A 59 -22.87 -2.04 4.54
C GLU A 59 -22.24 -3.42 4.82
N ASP A 60 -21.33 -3.88 3.96
CA ASP A 60 -20.66 -5.16 4.15
C ASP A 60 -19.71 -5.15 5.35
N PHE A 61 -19.12 -4.00 5.70
CA PHE A 61 -18.36 -3.87 6.94
C PHE A 61 -19.27 -4.08 8.16
N GLN A 62 -20.45 -3.45 8.15
CA GLN A 62 -21.40 -3.55 9.25
C GLN A 62 -21.78 -5.02 9.49
N LYS A 63 -22.15 -5.74 8.42
CA LYS A 63 -22.45 -7.17 8.49
C LYS A 63 -21.25 -7.99 9.01
N ALA A 64 -20.03 -7.62 8.64
CA ALA A 64 -18.82 -8.34 9.04
C ALA A 64 -18.46 -8.17 10.52
N ILE A 65 -18.93 -7.09 11.18
CA ILE A 65 -18.68 -6.84 12.60
C ILE A 65 -19.86 -7.19 13.51
N ASP A 66 -21.07 -7.35 12.98
CA ASP A 66 -22.28 -7.59 13.78
C ASP A 66 -22.18 -8.86 14.64
N ASP A 67 -21.43 -9.87 14.19
CA ASP A 67 -21.18 -11.13 14.92
C ASP A 67 -19.88 -11.11 15.77
N LEU A 68 -19.21 -9.97 15.92
CA LEU A 68 -17.92 -9.85 16.61
C LEU A 68 -18.01 -9.01 17.88
N ASP A 69 -17.70 -9.63 19.03
CA ASP A 69 -17.65 -8.94 20.33
C ASP A 69 -16.47 -7.94 20.44
N ASP A 70 -15.34 -8.22 19.78
CA ASP A 70 -14.16 -7.35 19.69
C ASP A 70 -13.59 -7.45 18.27
N TRP A 71 -13.72 -6.38 17.50
CA TRP A 71 -13.19 -6.29 16.14
C TRP A 71 -11.94 -5.43 16.11
N ARG A 72 -10.98 -5.86 15.29
CA ARG A 72 -9.68 -5.19 15.14
C ARG A 72 -9.43 -4.88 13.69
N LEU A 73 -8.95 -3.67 13.42
CA LEU A 73 -8.57 -3.24 12.09
C LEU A 73 -7.06 -3.34 11.91
N GLN A 74 -6.67 -3.87 10.77
CA GLN A 74 -5.36 -3.66 10.18
C GLN A 74 -5.49 -2.62 9.07
N VAL A 75 -4.69 -1.56 9.18
CA VAL A 75 -4.66 -0.48 8.20
C VAL A 75 -3.32 -0.51 7.49
N GLU A 76 -3.36 -0.55 6.17
CA GLU A 76 -2.20 -0.54 5.29
C GLU A 76 -2.31 0.58 4.28
N PHE A 77 -1.20 1.23 3.97
CA PHE A 77 -1.15 2.22 2.89
C PHE A 77 0.25 2.31 2.30
N THR A 78 0.34 2.72 1.05
CA THR A 78 1.63 3.01 0.40
C THR A 78 1.83 4.51 0.36
N GLY A 79 2.86 5.00 1.07
CA GLY A 79 3.20 6.42 1.08
C GLY A 79 3.67 6.91 -0.30
N GLN A 80 3.81 8.23 -0.47
CA GLN A 80 4.36 8.80 -1.71
C GLN A 80 5.77 8.28 -2.04
N ASP A 81 6.53 7.89 -1.02
CA ASP A 81 7.85 7.27 -1.16
C ASP A 81 7.80 5.83 -1.70
N GLY A 82 6.61 5.30 -1.98
CA GLY A 82 6.39 3.95 -2.50
C GLY A 82 6.61 2.86 -1.45
N ILE A 83 6.64 3.22 -0.17
CA ILE A 83 6.86 2.30 0.95
C ILE A 83 5.55 1.93 1.61
N LEU A 84 5.44 0.67 2.02
CA LEU A 84 4.29 0.16 2.75
C LEU A 84 4.38 0.58 4.21
N TYR A 85 3.29 1.15 4.71
CA TYR A 85 3.08 1.47 6.12
C TYR A 85 1.92 0.62 6.63
N ALA A 86 2.03 0.15 7.87
CA ALA A 86 0.93 -0.57 8.50
C ALA A 86 0.86 -0.35 10.02
N PHE A 87 -0.35 -0.42 10.55
CA PHE A 87 -0.62 -0.50 11.98
C PHE A 87 -1.92 -1.28 12.24
N GLN A 88 -2.14 -1.64 13.49
CA GLN A 88 -3.36 -2.28 13.96
C GLN A 88 -4.00 -1.44 15.05
N THR A 89 -5.33 -1.51 15.14
CA THR A 89 -6.10 -0.78 16.14
C THR A 89 -7.41 -1.51 16.46
N ASN A 90 -7.85 -1.38 17.69
CA ASN A 90 -9.19 -1.75 18.17
C ASN A 90 -9.88 -0.55 18.86
N ASP A 91 -9.26 0.64 18.80
CA ASP A 91 -9.75 1.88 19.39
C ASP A 91 -10.44 2.70 18.30
N SER A 92 -11.70 2.34 18.04
CA SER A 92 -12.48 2.87 16.94
C SER A 92 -13.98 2.88 17.21
N ASP A 93 -14.62 3.98 16.83
CA ASP A 93 -16.04 4.24 17.04
C ASP A 93 -16.78 4.35 15.71
N LEU A 94 -17.92 3.67 15.63
CA LEU A 94 -18.83 3.73 14.48
C LEU A 94 -19.86 4.84 14.67
N SER A 95 -19.96 5.74 13.70
CA SER A 95 -20.99 6.78 13.72
C SER A 95 -21.39 7.20 12.30
N GLY A 96 -22.68 7.11 11.99
CA GLY A 96 -23.27 7.65 10.77
C GLY A 96 -22.60 7.22 9.47
N GLY A 97 -22.30 5.92 9.30
CA GLY A 97 -21.64 5.39 8.09
C GLY A 97 -20.14 5.69 8.00
N THR A 98 -19.53 6.16 9.10
CA THR A 98 -18.09 6.42 9.19
C THR A 98 -17.48 5.76 10.41
N ILE A 99 -16.19 5.47 10.32
CA ILE A 99 -15.38 4.98 11.44
C ILE A 99 -14.44 6.10 11.87
N TRP A 100 -14.51 6.48 13.14
CA TRP A 100 -13.49 7.30 13.79
C TRP A 100 -12.48 6.38 14.45
N ILE A 101 -11.22 6.53 14.07
CA ILE A 101 -10.15 5.67 14.54
C ILE A 101 -9.12 6.56 15.24
N LYS A 102 -8.70 6.17 16.43
CA LYS A 102 -7.62 6.87 17.13
C LYS A 102 -6.33 6.77 16.32
N LEU A 103 -5.59 7.88 16.20
CA LEU A 103 -4.26 7.83 15.60
C LEU A 103 -3.37 6.88 16.42
N PRO A 104 -2.65 5.95 15.76
CA PRO A 104 -1.84 4.96 16.45
C PRO A 104 -0.66 5.63 17.15
N ASP A 105 -0.19 5.03 18.24
CA ASP A 105 1.04 5.49 18.90
C ASP A 105 2.30 5.12 18.11
N THR A 106 2.20 4.11 17.23
CA THR A 106 3.31 3.63 16.39
C THR A 106 2.80 3.11 15.05
N ILE A 107 3.51 3.43 13.97
CA ILE A 107 3.28 2.89 12.63
C ILE A 107 4.55 2.18 12.15
N ARG A 108 4.38 0.97 11.62
CA ARG A 108 5.49 0.23 11.01
C ARG A 108 5.66 0.66 9.56
N ARG A 109 6.87 1.07 9.20
CA ARG A 109 7.30 1.41 7.84
C ARG A 109 8.19 0.29 7.30
N TYR A 110 7.74 -0.38 6.25
CA TYR A 110 8.38 -1.58 5.70
C TYR A 110 9.21 -1.25 4.46
N GLN A 111 10.48 -0.88 4.64
CA GLN A 111 11.40 -0.69 3.53
C GLN A 111 11.94 -2.05 3.05
N ARG A 112 11.30 -2.59 2.00
CA ARG A 112 11.66 -3.90 1.43
C ARG A 112 12.74 -3.80 0.34
N ARG A 113 12.97 -2.61 -0.24
CA ARG A 113 13.89 -2.45 -1.39
C ARG A 113 15.17 -1.75 -0.94
N GLY A 114 16.29 -2.45 -1.05
CA GLY A 114 17.62 -1.88 -0.80
C GLY A 114 18.26 -1.20 -2.00
N LEU A 115 17.68 -1.34 -3.21
CA LEU A 115 18.23 -0.83 -4.46
C LEU A 115 17.20 0.04 -5.18
N PHE A 116 17.65 1.21 -5.65
CA PHE A 116 16.83 2.16 -6.37
C PHE A 116 16.37 1.60 -7.73
N ARG A 117 15.16 1.99 -8.15
CA ARG A 117 14.61 1.68 -9.48
C ARG A 117 14.52 2.97 -10.27
N LEU A 118 15.07 2.94 -11.47
CA LEU A 118 14.90 4.00 -12.45
C LEU A 118 13.77 3.59 -13.39
N GLU A 119 12.74 4.42 -13.48
CA GLU A 119 11.73 4.30 -14.53
C GLU A 119 12.41 4.42 -15.89
N ALA A 120 12.12 3.48 -16.77
CA ALA A 120 12.70 3.47 -18.10
C ALA A 120 11.98 4.51 -18.98
N PRO A 121 12.71 5.27 -19.81
CA PRO A 121 12.09 6.16 -20.77
C PRO A 121 11.07 5.42 -21.63
N HIS A 122 9.95 6.09 -21.94
CA HIS A 122 8.87 5.50 -22.70
C HIS A 122 9.37 4.88 -24.02
N GLY A 123 8.96 3.64 -24.29
CA GLY A 123 9.37 2.90 -25.47
C GLY A 123 10.73 2.19 -25.37
N THR A 124 11.39 2.23 -24.21
CA THR A 124 12.60 1.44 -23.95
C THR A 124 12.32 -0.04 -24.14
N ARG A 125 13.21 -0.71 -24.88
CA ARG A 125 13.10 -2.14 -25.23
C ARG A 125 14.35 -2.86 -24.81
N LEU A 126 14.17 -4.00 -24.15
CA LEU A 126 15.25 -4.93 -23.83
C LEU A 126 15.13 -6.15 -24.75
N TYR A 127 16.22 -6.45 -25.46
CA TYR A 127 16.32 -7.64 -26.29
C TYR A 127 17.31 -8.61 -25.66
N PHE A 128 16.92 -9.86 -25.51
CA PHE A 128 17.77 -10.88 -24.90
C PHE A 128 17.47 -12.24 -25.50
N ASN A 129 18.45 -13.15 -25.42
CA ASN A 129 18.32 -14.50 -25.95
C ASN A 129 18.28 -15.50 -24.79
N VAL A 130 17.32 -16.41 -24.82
CA VAL A 130 17.27 -17.56 -23.91
C VAL A 130 17.06 -18.80 -24.78
N ASN A 131 17.97 -19.77 -24.69
CA ASN A 131 17.91 -21.02 -25.46
C ASN A 131 17.67 -20.76 -26.96
N GLN A 132 18.51 -19.90 -27.58
CA GLN A 132 18.43 -19.48 -28.99
C GLN A 132 17.13 -18.77 -29.42
N THR A 133 16.20 -18.54 -28.51
CA THR A 133 14.99 -17.76 -28.78
C THR A 133 15.24 -16.31 -28.41
N ARG A 134 14.94 -15.39 -29.33
CA ARG A 134 15.05 -13.95 -29.08
C ARG A 134 13.77 -13.43 -28.46
N TYR A 135 13.90 -12.81 -27.31
CA TYR A 135 12.82 -12.19 -26.55
C TYR A 135 12.93 -10.68 -26.66
N LYS A 136 11.77 -10.03 -26.66
CA LYS A 136 11.64 -8.58 -26.61
C LYS A 136 10.76 -8.21 -25.42
N LEU A 137 11.31 -7.41 -24.51
CA LEU A 137 10.61 -6.81 -23.37
C LEU A 137 10.39 -5.32 -23.63
N PHE A 138 9.21 -4.80 -23.34
CA PHE A 138 9.06 -3.37 -23.04
C PHE A 138 9.45 -3.15 -21.59
N VAL A 139 10.41 -2.27 -21.35
CA VAL A 139 10.95 -2.04 -20.01
C VAL A 139 10.08 -1.03 -19.27
N ILE A 140 9.68 -1.38 -18.05
CA ILE A 140 8.98 -0.48 -17.13
C ILE A 140 10.03 0.23 -16.26
N ASN A 141 10.83 -0.53 -15.52
CA ASN A 141 11.92 0.03 -14.72
C ASN A 141 13.11 -0.93 -14.56
N VAL A 142 14.25 -0.35 -14.21
CA VAL A 142 15.52 -1.07 -14.02
C VAL A 142 16.06 -0.79 -12.62
N SER A 143 16.59 -1.81 -11.98
CA SER A 143 17.38 -1.75 -10.75
C SER A 143 18.69 -2.49 -10.92
N LEU A 144 19.64 -2.31 -9.99
CA LEU A 144 20.87 -3.09 -9.97
C LEU A 144 20.60 -4.61 -9.86
N SER A 145 19.48 -5.00 -9.23
CA SER A 145 19.08 -6.40 -9.06
C SER A 145 18.29 -6.99 -10.23
N GLY A 146 17.92 -6.19 -11.23
CA GLY A 146 17.15 -6.68 -12.37
C GLY A 146 16.17 -5.67 -12.96
N THR A 147 15.45 -6.12 -13.98
CA THR A 147 14.56 -5.30 -14.81
C THR A 147 13.12 -5.82 -14.74
N LEU A 148 12.16 -4.91 -14.57
CA LEU A 148 10.74 -5.21 -14.75
C LEU A 148 10.30 -4.77 -16.14
N GLY A 149 9.54 -5.62 -16.82
CA GLY A 149 8.93 -5.24 -18.08
C GLY A 149 7.91 -6.26 -18.57
N VAL A 150 7.26 -5.92 -19.68
CA VAL A 150 6.21 -6.73 -20.32
C VAL A 150 6.80 -7.43 -21.53
N LEU A 151 6.64 -8.75 -21.60
CA LEU A 151 7.07 -9.54 -22.75
C LEU A 151 6.15 -9.24 -23.94
N VAL A 152 6.73 -8.86 -25.07
CA VAL A 152 5.97 -8.33 -26.23
C VAL A 152 5.94 -9.32 -27.39
N SER A 153 7.01 -10.08 -27.59
CA SER A 153 7.08 -11.05 -28.69
C SER A 153 8.16 -12.11 -28.45
N LEU A 154 7.85 -13.34 -28.89
CA LEU A 154 8.80 -14.42 -29.08
C LEU A 154 9.17 -14.44 -30.56
N THR A 155 10.43 -14.16 -30.90
CA THR A 155 10.91 -14.41 -32.25
C THR A 155 11.82 -15.64 -32.18
N ARG A 156 11.26 -16.80 -32.52
CA ARG A 156 12.07 -17.98 -32.79
C ARG A 156 12.86 -17.64 -34.06
N GLN A 157 14.17 -17.51 -33.98
CA GLN A 157 14.96 -17.55 -35.21
C GLN A 157 14.75 -18.96 -35.76
N MET A 158 13.93 -19.08 -36.79
CA MET A 158 13.95 -20.25 -37.65
C MET A 158 15.31 -20.18 -38.34
N GLU A 159 16.28 -20.94 -37.83
CA GLU A 159 17.50 -21.26 -38.57
C GLU A 159 17.06 -22.02 -39.84
N GLN A 160 16.96 -21.28 -40.94
CA GLN A 160 17.09 -21.83 -42.28
C GLN A 160 18.54 -21.62 -42.71
N ALA A 161 19.34 -22.69 -42.63
CA ALA A 161 20.34 -23.13 -43.60
C ALA A 161 21.13 -24.30 -43.01
#